data_AF-A0A932KP74-F1
#
_entry.id   AF-A0A932KP74-F1
#
_cell.length_a   1.000
_cell.length_b   1.000
_cell.length_c   1.000
_cell.angle_alpha   90.00
_cell.angle_beta   90.00
_cell.angle_gamma   90.00
#
_symmetry.space_group_name_H-M   'P 1'
#
loop_
_entity.id
_entity.type
_entity.pdbx_description
1 polymer ?
#
loop_
_entity_poly.entity_id
_entity_poly.type
_entity_poly.pdbx_seq_one_letter_code
_entity_poly.pdbx_strand_id
1 'polypeptide(L)' 'MPGPTPKTIEAVYENGVLKPLKPLDLPEHVHVQVTIGPPPPEPIARILEFLRHPIERPMEEMIRASEVDVD' A
#
# COMPACT_ATOMS: atom_id res chain seq x y z
N MET A 1 -22.69 -13.70 -7.84
CA MET A 1 -22.09 -12.38 -7.52
C MET A 1 -20.63 -12.62 -7.18
N PRO A 2 -19.65 -11.87 -7.72
CA PRO A 2 -18.29 -11.94 -7.20
C PRO A 2 -18.32 -11.55 -5.72
N GLY A 3 -17.75 -12.38 -4.85
CA GLY A 3 -17.58 -12.04 -3.44
C GLY A 3 -16.66 -10.84 -3.27
N PRO A 4 -16.58 -10.24 -2.06
CA PRO A 4 -15.63 -9.18 -1.79
C PRO A 4 -14.22 -9.65 -2.12
N THR A 5 -13.49 -8.87 -2.93
CA THR A 5 -12.09 -9.16 -3.23
C THR A 5 -11.26 -9.05 -1.95
N PRO A 6 -10.34 -9.99 -1.69
CA PRO A 6 -9.51 -9.95 -0.49
C PRO A 6 -8.66 -8.67 -0.50
N LYS A 7 -8.83 -7.84 0.53
CA LYS A 7 -8.01 -6.64 0.75
C LYS A 7 -6.91 -6.96 1.76
N THR A 8 -5.68 -6.57 1.45
CA THR A 8 -4.57 -6.61 2.41
C THR A 8 -4.61 -5.34 3.25
N ILE A 9 -4.60 -5.49 4.58
CA ILE A 9 -4.63 -4.38 5.54
C ILE A 9 -3.29 -4.34 6.26
N GLU A 10 -2.70 -3.16 6.35
CA GLU A 10 -1.50 -2.93 7.14
C GLU A 10 -1.88 -2.69 8.61
N ALA A 11 -1.19 -3.37 9.52
CA ALA A 11 -1.47 -3.31 10.95
C ALA A 11 -0.17 -3.47 11.78
N VAL A 12 -0.18 -2.92 12.98
CA VAL A 12 0.84 -3.17 14.00
C VAL A 12 0.31 -4.23 14.95
N TYR A 13 1.16 -5.23 15.24
CA TYR A 13 0.88 -6.20 16.29
C TYR A 13 1.49 -5.73 17.60
N GLU A 14 0.67 -5.38 18.59
CA GLU A 14 1.11 -4.83 19.87
C GLU A 14 0.26 -5.38 21.01
N ASN A 15 0.90 -5.86 22.08
CA ASN A 15 0.24 -6.41 23.27
C ASN A 15 -0.83 -7.48 22.95
N GLY A 16 -0.59 -8.31 21.94
CA GLY A 16 -1.52 -9.37 21.53
C GLY A 16 -2.65 -8.92 20.59
N VAL A 17 -2.68 -7.65 20.19
CA VAL A 17 -3.77 -7.07 19.38
C VAL A 17 -3.24 -6.59 18.03
N LEU A 18 -3.95 -6.92 16.94
CA LEU A 18 -3.71 -6.36 15.62
C LEU A 18 -4.43 -5.00 15.51
N LYS A 19 -3.65 -3.92 15.38
CA LYS A 19 -4.16 -2.54 15.24
C LYS A 19 -3.95 -2.07 13.80
N PRO A 20 -5.02 -1.86 13.01
CA PRO A 20 -4.86 -1.39 11.64
C PRO A 20 -4.28 0.03 11.62
N LEU A 21 -3.41 0.32 10.65
CA LEU A 21 -2.81 1.65 10.48
C LEU A 21 -3.83 2.70 10.01
N LYS A 22 -4.95 2.26 9.41
CA LYS A 22 -6.05 3.10 8.93
C LYS A 22 -7.39 2.50 9.38
N PRO A 23 -8.41 3.33 9.66
CA PRO A 23 -9.75 2.84 9.94
C PRO A 23 -10.27 1.93 8.81
N LEU A 24 -10.95 0.86 9.18
CA LEU A 24 -11.58 -0.04 8.23
C LEU A 24 -13.00 0.43 7.97
N ASP A 25 -13.34 0.60 6.70
CA ASP A 25 -14.71 0.86 6.24
C ASP A 25 -15.51 -0.45 6.25
N LEU A 26 -15.84 -0.92 7.46
CA LEU A 26 -16.57 -2.15 7.71
C LEU A 26 -17.73 -1.86 8.68
N PRO A 27 -18.88 -2.54 8.53
CA PRO A 27 -19.97 -2.43 9.50
C PRO A 27 -19.53 -2.88 10.90
N GLU A 28 -20.10 -2.28 11.93
CA GLU A 28 -19.89 -2.75 13.30
C GLU A 28 -20.35 -4.20 13.47
N HIS A 29 -19.67 -4.95 14.33
CA HIS A 29 -19.97 -6.36 14.66
C HIS A 29 -19.91 -7.34 13.48
N VAL A 30 -19.30 -6.97 12.35
CA VAL A 30 -19.09 -7.91 11.25
C VAL A 30 -18.00 -8.94 11.62
N HIS A 31 -18.27 -10.22 11.38
CA HIS A 31 -17.24 -11.25 11.48
C HIS A 31 -16.27 -11.15 10.31
N VAL A 32 -14.98 -11.13 10.61
CA VAL A 32 -13.90 -11.10 9.61
C VAL A 32 -13.00 -12.33 9.76
N GLN A 33 -12.43 -12.79 8.65
CA GLN A 33 -11.37 -13.78 8.64
C GLN A 33 -10.03 -13.06 8.42
N VAL A 34 -9.02 -13.38 9.25
CA VAL A 34 -7.70 -12.78 9.15
C VAL A 34 -6.69 -13.86 8.76
N THR A 35 -5.87 -13.55 7.74
CA THR A 35 -4.75 -14.39 7.32
C THR A 35 -3.45 -13.67 7.65
N ILE A 36 -2.58 -14.33 8.42
CA ILE A 36 -1.25 -13.82 8.76
C ILE A 36 -0.23 -14.56 7.89
N GLY A 37 0.58 -13.81 7.14
CA GLY A 37 1.63 -14.34 6.28
C GLY A 37 2.94 -13.61 6.48
N PRO A 38 4.08 -14.20 6.05
CA PRO A 38 5.35 -13.49 6.02
C PRO A 38 5.23 -12.24 5.12
N PRO A 39 5.99 -11.17 5.40
CA PRO A 39 6.02 -10.03 4.49
C PRO A 39 6.48 -10.49 3.09
N PRO A 40 6.00 -9.83 2.02
CA PRO A 40 6.50 -10.13 0.69
C PRO A 40 8.01 -9.88 0.63
N PRO A 41 8.76 -10.61 -0.21
CA PRO A 41 10.16 -10.31 -0.49
C PRO A 41 10.34 -8.83 -0.88
N GLU A 42 11.43 -8.20 -0.45
CA GLU A 42 11.77 -6.79 -0.72
C GLU A 42 11.49 -6.33 -2.17
N PRO A 43 11.89 -7.08 -3.22
CA PRO A 43 11.60 -6.67 -4.60
C PRO A 43 10.10 -6.54 -4.89
N ILE A 44 9.29 -7.44 -4.34
CA ILE A 44 7.84 -7.44 -4.50
C ILE A 44 7.23 -6.32 -3.63
N ALA A 45 7.72 -6.11 -2.42
CA ALA A 45 7.27 -5.04 -1.53
C ALA A 45 7.38 -3.67 -2.21
N ARG A 46 8.51 -3.38 -2.87
CA ARG A 46 8.74 -2.12 -3.61
C ARG A 46 7.78 -1.92 -4.79
N ILE A 47 7.51 -2.99 -5.54
CA ILE A 47 6.56 -2.93 -6.67
C ILE A 47 5.15 -2.61 -6.14
N LEU A 48 4.72 -3.29 -5.07
CA LEU A 48 3.43 -3.04 -4.44
C LEU A 48 3.32 -1.62 -3.87
N GLU A 49 4.40 -1.09 -3.31
CA GLU A 49 4.47 0.30 -2.83
C GLU A 49 4.32 1.32 -3.97
N PHE A 50 5.04 1.13 -5.07
CA PHE A 50 4.95 1.98 -6.26
C PHE A 50 3.52 2.01 -6.83
N LEU A 51 2.86 0.85 -6.91
CA LEU A 51 1.49 0.76 -7.41
C LEU A 51 0.46 1.44 -6.48
N ARG A 52 0.74 1.55 -5.18
CA ARG A 52 -0.14 2.24 -4.21
C ARG A 52 -0.01 3.76 -4.27
N HIS A 53 1.15 4.27 -4.68
CA HIS A 53 1.42 5.70 -4.80
C HIS A 53 1.93 5.96 -6.22
N PRO A 54 1.03 5.96 -7.24
CA PRO A 54 1.42 6.36 -8.57
C PRO A 54 2.05 7.75 -8.48
N ILE A 55 3.28 7.86 -8.95
CA ILE A 55 4.05 9.11 -8.88
C ILE A 55 3.23 10.20 -9.58
N GLU A 56 2.61 11.10 -8.81
CA GLU A 56 1.95 12.30 -9.32
C GLU A 56 2.99 13.38 -9.68
N ARG A 57 4.11 13.01 -10.30
CA ARG A 57 5.00 14.02 -10.87
C ARG A 57 4.46 14.35 -12.24
N PRO A 58 3.93 15.57 -12.46
CA PRO A 58 3.52 15.97 -13.78
C PRO A 58 4.75 15.90 -14.69
N MET A 59 4.55 15.39 -15.91
CA MET A 59 5.61 15.15 -16.90
C MET A 59 6.52 16.39 -17.10
N GLU A 60 5.97 17.58 -16.88
CA GLU A 60 6.66 18.86 -16.97
C GLU A 60 7.87 18.98 -16.02
N GLU A 61 7.81 18.40 -14.82
CA GLU A 61 8.91 18.46 -13.83
C GLU A 61 10.08 17.54 -14.20
N MET A 62 9.81 16.43 -14.90
CA MET A 62 10.84 15.48 -15.35
C MET A 62 11.64 16.01 -16.54
N ILE A 63 11.01 16.79 -17.43
CA ILE A 63 11.67 17.37 -18.60
C ILE A 63 12.68 18.44 -18.17
N ARG A 64 12.33 19.27 -17.18
CA ARG A 64 13.17 20.39 -16.72
C ARG A 64 14.48 19.94 -16.05
N ALA A 65 14.50 18.79 -15.40
CA ALA A 65 15.70 18.26 -14.75
C ALA A 65 16.71 17.65 -15.74
N SER A 66 16.39 17.63 -17.04
CA SER A 66 17.23 17.05 -18.10
C SER A 66 18.05 18.10 -18.88
N GLU A 67 17.82 19.40 -18.63
CA GLU A 67 18.70 20.47 -19.13
C GLU A 67 19.95 20.53 -18.24
N VAL A 68 20.88 19.61 -18.51
CA VAL A 68 22.26 19.69 -18.00
C VAL A 68 22.97 20.73 -18.86
N ASP A 69 23.34 21.87 -18.27
CA ASP A 69 24.25 22.85 -18.89
C ASP A 69 25.52 22.11 -19.34
N VAL A 70 25.76 22.10 -20.65
CA VAL A 70 27.01 21.64 -21.24
C VAL A 70 27.88 22.87 -21.45
N ASP A 71 28.78 23.15 -20.50
CA ASP A 71 29.89 24.08 -20.66
C ASP A 71 30.96 23.54 -21.64
#